data_AF-A0A6H2NTF3-F1
#
_entry.id   AF-A0A6H2NTF3-F1
#
_cell.length_a   1.000
_cell.length_b   1.000
_cell.length_c   1.000
_cell.angle_alpha   90.00
_cell.angle_beta   90.00
_cell.angle_gamma   90.00
#
_symmetry.space_group_name_H-M   'P 1'
#
loop_
_entity.id
_entity.type
_entity.pdbx_description
1 polymer ?
#
loop_
_entity_poly.entity_id
_entity_poly.type
_entity_poly.pdbx_seq_one_letter_code
_entity_poly.pdbx_strand_id
1 'polypeptide(L)'
;MSILRRLLGINSNTPEVKEAIGFNPTNIELIEGNGVAYGLSYQDNGNGSSKVKLLISPLYQSKTYECSTNISVANEFKDQLSLTLIEDSAEIDKVGVIFPEEGISEEGEKCVKGLSFNTYGIKQSVNTPSVEHLDKRKLQKNINNGSLANVGNSYFQPRAAKVDNGDVIVIAHNLKDQTLVSWYLKSSESGKFKLLTGEKGVTERKLFNFDNQGQLALNGNTMLYSQV
;
A
#
# COMPACT_ATOMS: atom_id res chain seq x y z
N MET A 1 19.64 22.22 -3.02
CA MET A 1 18.35 22.23 -2.30
C MET A 1 18.29 23.49 -1.45
N SER A 2 17.29 24.35 -1.67
CA SER A 2 17.30 25.76 -1.23
C SER A 2 16.91 25.94 0.25
N ILE A 3 17.67 26.80 0.94
CA ILE A 3 17.48 27.31 2.32
C ILE A 3 16.05 27.80 2.59
N LEU A 4 15.32 28.19 1.53
CA LEU A 4 13.94 28.64 1.58
C LEU A 4 12.95 27.58 2.12
N ARG A 5 13.17 26.28 1.85
CA ARG A 5 12.29 25.21 2.35
C ARG A 5 12.39 25.01 3.87
N ARG A 6 13.58 25.28 4.44
CA ARG A 6 13.83 25.19 5.88
C ARG A 6 13.18 26.34 6.65
N LEU A 7 13.12 27.53 6.05
CA LEU A 7 12.49 28.72 6.64
C LEU A 7 10.96 28.66 6.66
N LEU A 8 10.35 27.92 5.73
CA LEU A 8 8.88 27.81 5.61
C LEU A 8 8.27 26.64 6.41
N GLY A 9 9.07 25.90 7.19
CA GLY A 9 8.56 24.74 7.95
C GLY A 9 8.01 23.61 7.08
N ILE A 10 8.36 23.58 5.79
CA ILE A 10 7.93 22.53 4.86
C ILE A 10 8.76 21.28 5.18
N ASN A 11 8.18 20.38 5.96
CA ASN A 11 8.76 19.06 6.18
C ASN A 11 8.95 18.35 4.84
N SER A 12 10.09 17.69 4.65
CA SER A 12 10.42 16.94 3.42
C SER A 12 9.49 15.75 3.14
N ASN A 13 8.55 15.47 4.03
CA ASN A 13 7.64 14.33 3.99
C ASN A 13 6.23 14.67 3.48
N THR A 14 5.96 15.95 3.18
CA THR A 14 4.68 16.39 2.59
C THR A 14 4.78 16.28 1.07
N PRO A 15 4.08 15.33 0.42
CA PRO A 15 4.08 15.24 -1.03
C PRO A 15 3.21 16.34 -1.64
N GLU A 16 3.55 16.75 -2.86
CA GLU A 16 2.85 17.82 -3.56
C GLU A 16 1.49 17.34 -4.09
N VAL A 17 0.44 18.10 -3.79
CA VAL A 17 -0.94 17.84 -4.20
C VAL A 17 -1.36 18.86 -5.26
N LYS A 18 -1.96 18.40 -6.35
CA LYS A 18 -2.50 19.25 -7.42
C LYS A 18 -3.79 18.69 -7.98
N GLU A 19 -4.56 19.51 -8.67
CA GLU A 19 -5.76 19.06 -9.39
C GLU A 19 -5.39 18.06 -10.50
N ALA A 20 -6.15 16.98 -10.60
CA ALA A 20 -5.97 15.95 -11.62
C ALA A 20 -6.68 16.37 -12.92
N ILE A 21 -5.91 16.59 -14.00
CA ILE A 21 -6.43 16.96 -15.31
C ILE A 21 -6.32 15.75 -16.26
N GLY A 22 -7.39 15.40 -16.96
CA GLY A 22 -7.39 14.30 -17.94
C GLY A 22 -7.46 12.89 -17.32
N PHE A 23 -8.09 12.78 -16.15
CA PHE A 23 -8.24 11.54 -15.40
C PHE A 23 -9.16 10.52 -16.08
N ASN A 24 -8.72 9.26 -16.20
CA ASN A 24 -9.52 8.15 -16.72
C ASN A 24 -9.69 7.05 -15.65
N PRO A 25 -10.92 6.79 -15.18
CA PRO A 25 -11.16 5.93 -14.02
C PRO A 25 -11.03 4.41 -14.26
N THR A 26 -10.84 3.96 -15.51
CA THR A 26 -11.01 2.53 -15.87
C THR A 26 -10.04 1.53 -15.20
N ASN A 27 -8.94 1.99 -14.59
CA ASN A 27 -7.86 1.12 -14.08
C ASN A 27 -7.52 1.37 -12.61
N ILE A 28 -8.52 1.69 -11.78
CA ILE A 28 -8.28 2.24 -10.45
C ILE A 28 -9.00 1.39 -9.42
N GLU A 29 -8.23 0.84 -8.49
CA GLU A 29 -8.79 0.36 -7.22
C GLU A 29 -9.29 1.58 -6.46
N LEU A 30 -10.61 1.68 -6.32
CA LEU A 30 -11.28 2.78 -5.62
C LEU A 30 -11.78 2.28 -4.26
N ILE A 31 -11.55 3.09 -3.23
CA ILE A 31 -12.14 2.91 -1.90
C ILE A 31 -12.82 4.22 -1.50
N GLU A 32 -13.88 4.13 -0.72
CA GLU A 32 -14.65 5.30 -0.29
C GLU A 32 -14.78 5.33 1.23
N GLY A 33 -14.71 6.53 1.80
CA GLY A 33 -14.86 6.78 3.24
C GLY A 33 -15.23 8.23 3.51
N ASN A 34 -16.16 8.46 4.45
CA ASN A 34 -16.62 9.79 4.85
C ASN A 34 -16.89 10.79 3.69
N GLY A 35 -17.46 10.29 2.58
CA GLY A 35 -17.78 11.12 1.41
C GLY A 35 -16.58 11.52 0.55
N VAL A 36 -15.46 10.79 0.64
CA VAL A 36 -14.27 10.96 -0.19
C VAL A 36 -13.92 9.62 -0.84
N ALA A 37 -13.69 9.63 -2.14
CA ALA A 37 -13.15 8.49 -2.87
C ALA A 37 -11.64 8.61 -3.00
N TYR A 38 -10.93 7.52 -2.74
CA TYR A 38 -9.49 7.38 -2.90
C TYR A 38 -9.18 6.37 -3.99
N GLY A 39 -8.10 6.60 -4.72
CA GLY A 39 -7.65 5.68 -5.75
C GLY A 39 -6.16 5.78 -6.04
N LEU A 40 -5.66 4.90 -6.90
CA LEU A 40 -4.30 4.97 -7.44
C LEU A 40 -4.32 5.30 -8.93
N SER A 41 -3.52 6.27 -9.36
CA SER A 41 -3.21 6.49 -10.78
C SER A 41 -1.75 6.24 -11.08
N TYR A 42 -1.47 6.01 -12.37
CA TYR A 42 -0.15 5.64 -12.86
C TYR A 42 0.28 6.61 -13.96
N GLN A 43 1.46 7.19 -13.80
CA GLN A 43 2.10 8.00 -14.83
C GLN A 43 3.30 7.22 -15.37
N ASP A 44 3.26 6.85 -16.66
CA ASP A 44 4.34 6.12 -17.30
C ASP A 44 5.64 6.95 -17.31
N ASN A 45 6.75 6.31 -16.95
CA ASN A 45 8.08 6.91 -16.98
C ASN A 45 8.79 6.67 -18.33
N GLY A 46 8.23 5.85 -19.23
CA GLY A 46 8.81 5.50 -20.53
C GLY A 46 9.95 4.48 -20.48
N ASN A 47 10.20 3.89 -19.30
CA ASN A 47 11.27 2.91 -19.07
C ASN A 47 10.77 1.55 -18.56
N GLY A 48 9.48 1.25 -18.80
CA GLY A 48 8.85 0.03 -18.27
C GLY A 48 8.41 0.13 -16.81
N SER A 49 8.49 1.30 -16.19
CA SER A 49 7.93 1.60 -14.86
C SER A 49 6.95 2.76 -14.92
N SER A 50 6.05 2.83 -13.94
CA SER A 50 5.15 3.96 -13.76
C SER A 50 5.27 4.53 -12.37
N LYS A 51 5.26 5.85 -12.28
CA LYS A 51 5.12 6.59 -11.04
C LYS A 51 3.69 6.44 -10.53
N VAL A 52 3.56 6.04 -9.26
CA VAL A 52 2.25 5.87 -8.60
C VAL A 52 1.83 7.18 -7.94
N LYS A 53 0.58 7.56 -8.13
CA LYS A 53 -0.04 8.72 -7.49
C LYS A 53 -1.28 8.29 -6.72
N LEU A 54 -1.49 8.91 -5.57
CA LEU A 54 -2.71 8.80 -4.79
C LEU A 54 -3.71 9.82 -5.31
N LEU A 55 -4.93 9.38 -5.57
CA LEU A 55 -6.06 10.20 -5.99
C LEU A 55 -6.97 10.45 -4.80
N ILE A 56 -7.50 11.65 -4.72
CA ILE A 56 -8.40 12.10 -3.66
C ILE A 56 -9.54 12.84 -4.35
N SER A 57 -10.76 12.30 -4.27
CA SER A 57 -11.94 12.87 -4.90
C SER A 57 -13.04 13.05 -3.86
N PRO A 58 -13.15 14.23 -3.23
CA PRO A 58 -14.25 14.55 -2.33
C PRO A 58 -15.58 14.58 -3.11
N LEU A 59 -16.58 13.80 -2.70
CA LEU A 59 -17.85 13.68 -3.44
C LEU A 59 -18.63 15.00 -3.56
N TYR A 60 -18.44 15.90 -2.59
CA TYR A 60 -19.09 17.21 -2.56
C TYR A 60 -18.38 18.26 -3.42
N GLN A 61 -17.24 17.91 -4.04
CA GLN A 61 -16.48 18.80 -4.91
C GLN A 61 -16.40 18.19 -6.31
N SER A 62 -16.51 19.03 -7.34
CA SER A 62 -16.36 18.59 -8.73
C SER A 62 -14.89 18.39 -9.15
N LYS A 63 -13.99 18.22 -8.18
CA LYS A 63 -12.53 18.22 -8.37
C LYS A 63 -11.91 16.97 -7.77
N THR A 64 -11.06 16.33 -8.57
CA THR A 64 -10.18 15.27 -8.11
C THR A 64 -8.77 15.84 -7.99
N TYR A 65 -8.09 15.46 -6.92
CA TYR A 65 -6.71 15.82 -6.66
C TYR A 65 -5.81 14.60 -6.82
N GLU A 66 -4.59 14.81 -7.27
CA GLU A 66 -3.54 13.80 -7.30
C GLU A 66 -2.33 14.23 -6.46
N CYS A 67 -1.74 13.25 -5.81
CA CYS A 67 -0.59 13.41 -4.93
C CYS A 67 0.47 12.37 -5.30
N SER A 68 1.71 12.80 -5.51
CA SER A 68 2.83 11.89 -5.80
C SER A 68 3.15 11.03 -4.58
N THR A 69 3.18 9.70 -4.74
CA THR A 69 3.67 8.79 -3.68
C THR A 69 5.21 8.76 -3.61
N ASN A 70 5.88 9.31 -4.63
CA ASN A 70 7.32 9.22 -4.89
C ASN A 70 7.84 7.78 -5.09
N ILE A 71 6.95 6.82 -5.34
CA ILE A 71 7.28 5.43 -5.64
C ILE A 71 6.95 5.15 -7.11
N SER A 72 7.90 4.53 -7.80
CA SER A 72 7.69 3.95 -9.13
C SER A 72 7.64 2.44 -9.00
N VAL A 73 6.76 1.81 -9.78
CA VAL A 73 6.61 0.35 -9.84
C VAL A 73 6.81 -0.10 -11.29
N ALA A 74 7.36 -1.30 -11.49
CA ALA A 74 7.40 -1.90 -12.81
C ALA A 74 5.96 -2.05 -13.35
N ASN A 75 5.78 -1.83 -14.65
CA ASN A 75 4.45 -1.82 -15.27
C ASN A 75 3.72 -3.16 -15.12
N GLU A 76 4.47 -4.26 -15.08
CA GLU A 76 3.99 -5.63 -14.88
C GLU A 76 3.44 -5.89 -13.47
N PHE A 77 3.78 -5.04 -12.48
CA PHE A 77 3.32 -5.19 -11.09
C PHE A 77 2.24 -4.19 -10.68
N LYS A 78 1.61 -3.49 -11.64
CA LYS A 78 0.55 -2.50 -11.34
C LYS A 78 -0.67 -3.10 -10.66
N ASP A 79 -1.00 -4.35 -10.97
CA ASP A 79 -2.08 -5.13 -10.37
C ASP A 79 -1.71 -5.75 -9.00
N GLN A 80 -0.45 -5.62 -8.59
CA GLN A 80 0.08 -6.06 -7.30
C GLN A 80 0.08 -4.96 -6.23
N LEU A 81 -0.53 -3.81 -6.51
CA LEU A 81 -0.79 -2.80 -5.48
C LEU A 81 -2.12 -3.09 -4.80
N SER A 82 -2.25 -2.60 -3.57
CA SER A 82 -3.54 -2.60 -2.88
C SER A 82 -3.72 -1.34 -2.05
N LEU A 83 -4.89 -0.73 -2.17
CA LEU A 83 -5.31 0.46 -1.44
C LEU A 83 -6.32 0.09 -0.35
N THR A 84 -6.17 0.63 0.86
CA THR A 84 -7.08 0.34 1.99
C THR A 84 -7.36 1.60 2.81
N LEU A 85 -8.59 1.72 3.31
CA LEU A 85 -8.99 2.80 4.22
C LEU A 85 -8.69 2.36 5.66
N ILE A 86 -7.89 3.16 6.37
CA ILE A 86 -7.48 2.89 7.75
C ILE A 86 -8.31 3.74 8.71
N GLU A 87 -8.50 5.01 8.40
CA GLU A 87 -9.28 5.92 9.23
C GLU A 87 -10.01 6.87 8.32
N ASP A 88 -11.30 7.05 8.56
CA ASP A 88 -12.10 8.07 7.93
C ASP A 88 -12.73 8.93 9.03
N SER A 89 -12.20 10.13 9.20
CA SER A 89 -12.63 11.03 10.27
C SER A 89 -12.96 12.40 9.71
N ALA A 90 -13.65 13.22 10.50
CA ALA A 90 -13.96 14.59 10.09
C ALA A 90 -12.70 15.46 9.93
N GLU A 91 -11.58 15.08 10.56
CA GLU A 91 -10.37 15.89 10.60
C GLU A 91 -9.30 15.40 9.63
N ILE A 92 -8.95 14.11 9.71
CA ILE A 92 -7.87 13.50 8.93
C ILE A 92 -8.29 12.07 8.56
N ASP A 93 -8.31 11.79 7.27
CA ASP A 93 -8.42 10.43 6.76
C ASP A 93 -7.03 9.80 6.70
N LYS A 94 -6.95 8.48 6.86
CA LYS A 94 -5.72 7.71 6.72
C LYS A 94 -5.95 6.58 5.73
N VAL A 95 -5.07 6.50 4.75
CA VAL A 95 -5.07 5.43 3.74
C VAL A 95 -3.76 4.66 3.79
N GLY A 96 -3.84 3.36 3.53
CA GLY A 96 -2.70 2.48 3.38
C GLY A 96 -2.55 2.05 1.93
N VAL A 97 -1.32 2.05 1.42
CA VAL A 97 -0.98 1.54 0.08
C VAL A 97 0.10 0.48 0.21
N ILE A 98 -0.19 -0.71 -0.31
CA ILE A 98 0.79 -1.78 -0.47
C ILE A 98 1.50 -1.61 -1.80
N PHE A 99 2.83 -1.57 -1.75
CA PHE A 99 3.69 -1.55 -2.93
C PHE A 99 4.52 -2.83 -3.02
N PRO A 100 4.65 -3.42 -4.21
CA PRO A 100 5.58 -4.52 -4.44
C PRO A 100 7.03 -4.03 -4.35
N GLU A 101 7.91 -4.83 -3.74
CA GLU A 101 9.36 -4.66 -3.81
C GLU A 101 9.94 -5.63 -4.86
N GLU A 102 10.47 -5.09 -5.95
CA GLU A 102 11.03 -5.87 -7.06
C GLU A 102 12.29 -6.66 -6.63
N GLY A 103 12.35 -7.90 -7.12
CA GLY A 103 13.45 -8.82 -6.95
C GLY A 103 13.63 -9.68 -8.19
N ILE A 104 14.63 -10.57 -8.10
CA ILE A 104 14.92 -11.58 -9.11
C ILE A 104 14.78 -12.92 -8.37
N SER A 105 14.04 -13.87 -8.96
CA SER A 105 13.86 -15.23 -8.44
C SER A 105 15.13 -16.06 -8.62
N GLU A 106 15.13 -17.29 -8.09
CA GLU A 106 16.26 -18.22 -8.29
C GLU A 106 16.42 -18.61 -9.77
N GLU A 107 15.32 -18.60 -10.53
CA GLU A 107 15.27 -18.86 -11.97
C GLU A 107 15.66 -17.63 -12.83
N GLY A 108 15.97 -16.49 -12.20
CA GLY A 108 16.36 -15.27 -12.92
C GLY A 108 15.18 -14.43 -13.43
N GLU A 109 13.95 -14.78 -13.06
CA GLU A 109 12.74 -14.04 -13.44
C GLU A 109 12.45 -12.90 -12.47
N LYS A 110 11.78 -11.85 -12.95
CA LYS A 110 11.35 -10.76 -12.07
C LYS A 110 10.24 -11.25 -11.15
N CYS A 111 10.36 -10.94 -9.86
CA CYS A 111 9.37 -11.29 -8.86
C CYS A 111 9.15 -10.19 -7.84
N VAL A 112 8.12 -10.35 -7.02
CA VAL A 112 7.87 -9.50 -5.85
C VAL A 112 8.47 -10.17 -4.61
N LYS A 113 9.74 -9.86 -4.30
CA LYS A 113 10.47 -10.50 -3.19
C LYS A 113 10.00 -10.06 -1.79
N GLY A 114 9.23 -8.99 -1.75
CA GLY A 114 8.76 -8.33 -0.53
C GLY A 114 7.65 -7.34 -0.86
N LEU A 115 6.97 -6.85 0.16
CA LEU A 115 5.99 -5.79 0.03
C LEU A 115 6.37 -4.64 0.96
N SER A 116 5.84 -3.45 0.70
CA SER A 116 5.89 -2.35 1.66
C SER A 116 4.53 -1.70 1.83
N PHE A 117 4.11 -1.57 3.08
CA PHE A 117 2.90 -0.86 3.48
C PHE A 117 3.26 0.58 3.82
N ASN A 118 2.74 1.52 3.04
CA ASN A 118 2.95 2.95 3.21
C ASN A 118 1.63 3.58 3.64
N THR A 119 1.67 4.43 4.67
CA THR A 119 0.48 5.10 5.18
C THR A 119 0.53 6.59 4.91
N TYR A 120 -0.62 7.16 4.56
CA TYR A 120 -0.76 8.57 4.24
C TYR A 120 -1.90 9.17 5.04
N GLY A 121 -1.63 10.29 5.71
CA GLY A 121 -2.63 11.13 6.37
C GLY A 121 -3.11 12.20 5.40
N ILE A 122 -4.42 12.39 5.32
CA ILE A 122 -5.07 13.25 4.35
C ILE A 122 -5.99 14.19 5.13
N LYS A 123 -5.56 15.43 5.25
CA LYS A 123 -6.39 16.47 5.87
C LYS A 123 -7.22 17.13 4.78
N GLN A 124 -8.53 16.99 4.91
CA GLN A 124 -9.47 17.61 3.98
C GLN A 124 -9.49 19.14 4.17
N SER A 125 -9.75 19.84 3.08
CA SER A 125 -9.82 21.31 3.04
C SER A 125 -10.75 21.75 1.93
N VAL A 126 -11.36 22.93 2.09
CA VAL A 126 -12.28 23.51 1.10
C VAL A 126 -11.57 23.77 -0.24
N ASN A 127 -10.26 24.04 -0.23
CA ASN A 127 -9.51 24.41 -1.43
C ASN A 127 -8.73 23.25 -2.05
N THR A 128 -7.80 22.67 -1.29
CA THR A 128 -6.92 21.58 -1.73
C THR A 128 -6.59 20.73 -0.51
N PRO A 129 -6.77 19.40 -0.57
CA PRO A 129 -6.38 18.52 0.54
C PRO A 129 -4.87 18.57 0.73
N SER A 130 -4.41 18.40 1.98
CA SER A 130 -2.99 18.22 2.27
C SER A 130 -2.71 16.77 2.62
N VAL A 131 -1.66 16.21 2.02
CA VAL A 131 -1.24 14.81 2.24
C VAL A 131 0.08 14.80 3.01
N GLU A 132 0.20 13.90 3.97
CA GLU A 132 1.44 13.63 4.70
C GLU A 132 1.76 12.13 4.63
N HIS A 133 3.00 11.77 4.30
CA HIS A 133 3.46 10.38 4.45
C HIS A 133 3.76 10.10 5.94
N LEU A 134 3.05 9.16 6.54
CA LEU A 134 3.08 8.91 7.98
C LEU A 134 4.07 7.81 8.38
N ASP A 135 4.07 6.69 7.66
CA ASP A 135 4.93 5.53 7.96
C ASP A 135 5.19 4.67 6.72
N LYS A 136 6.25 3.86 6.80
CA LYS A 136 6.56 2.79 5.84
C LYS A 136 6.99 1.53 6.61
N ARG A 137 6.34 0.41 6.33
CA ARG A 137 6.69 -0.91 6.88
C ARG A 137 6.96 -1.92 5.79
N LYS A 138 8.13 -2.55 5.86
CA LYS A 138 8.45 -3.69 5.00
C LYS A 138 7.73 -4.93 5.51
N LEU A 139 7.13 -5.68 4.59
CA LEU A 139 6.48 -6.95 4.83
C LEU A 139 7.26 -8.01 4.07
N GLN A 140 7.94 -8.84 4.83
CA GLN A 140 8.78 -9.94 4.36
C GLN A 140 8.62 -11.10 5.35
N LYS A 141 9.16 -12.28 5.04
CA LYS A 141 9.07 -13.44 5.94
C LYS A 141 9.72 -13.19 7.30
N ASN A 142 10.84 -12.49 7.29
CA ASN A 142 11.61 -12.14 8.48
C ASN A 142 11.96 -10.65 8.49
N ILE A 143 11.95 -10.04 9.68
CA ILE A 143 12.29 -8.63 9.89
C ILE A 143 13.74 -8.30 9.53
N ASN A 144 14.66 -9.28 9.64
CA ASN A 144 16.02 -9.13 9.19
C ASN A 144 16.09 -9.34 7.67
N ASN A 145 16.32 -8.25 6.92
CA ASN A 145 16.40 -8.27 5.46
C ASN A 145 17.46 -9.25 4.91
N GLY A 146 18.54 -9.53 5.66
CA GLY A 146 19.58 -10.49 5.27
C GLY A 146 19.27 -11.95 5.61
N SER A 147 18.09 -12.24 6.17
CA SER A 147 17.71 -13.60 6.54
C SER A 147 17.52 -14.49 5.31
N LEU A 148 18.06 -15.71 5.34
CA LEU A 148 17.84 -16.72 4.30
C LEU A 148 16.35 -17.07 4.14
N ALA A 149 15.52 -16.86 5.18
CA ALA A 149 14.08 -17.03 5.09
C ALA A 149 13.43 -16.07 4.07
N ASN A 150 14.08 -14.96 3.73
CA ASN A 150 13.55 -14.00 2.76
C ASN A 150 13.91 -14.36 1.31
N VAL A 151 14.86 -15.28 1.09
CA VAL A 151 15.37 -15.64 -0.23
C VAL A 151 14.32 -16.41 -1.03
N GLY A 152 14.17 -16.06 -2.30
CA GLY A 152 13.28 -16.74 -3.24
C GLY A 152 11.79 -16.51 -3.02
N ASN A 153 11.38 -15.68 -2.05
CA ASN A 153 9.96 -15.35 -1.88
C ASN A 153 9.42 -14.64 -3.13
N SER A 154 8.15 -14.92 -3.43
CA SER A 154 7.44 -14.28 -4.52
C SER A 154 6.00 -14.06 -4.08
N TYR A 155 5.66 -12.81 -3.75
CA TYR A 155 4.35 -12.44 -3.24
C TYR A 155 3.41 -12.03 -4.36
N PHE A 156 2.14 -12.41 -4.26
CA PHE A 156 1.15 -12.14 -5.30
C PHE A 156 -0.22 -11.78 -4.74
N GLN A 157 -0.90 -10.84 -5.41
CA GLN A 157 -2.22 -10.29 -5.08
C GLN A 157 -2.34 -9.88 -3.60
N PRO A 158 -1.51 -8.93 -3.13
CA PRO A 158 -1.62 -8.49 -1.76
C PRO A 158 -2.95 -7.76 -1.52
N ARG A 159 -3.50 -7.91 -0.32
CA ARG A 159 -4.70 -7.20 0.15
C ARG A 159 -4.50 -6.74 1.58
N ALA A 160 -4.98 -5.54 1.90
CA ALA A 160 -5.00 -5.03 3.27
C ALA A 160 -6.42 -4.72 3.72
N ALA A 161 -6.73 -5.03 4.97
CA ALA A 161 -7.94 -4.56 5.63
C ALA A 161 -7.63 -4.11 7.05
N LYS A 162 -8.31 -3.04 7.46
CA LYS A 162 -8.41 -2.67 8.87
C LYS A 162 -9.32 -3.66 9.60
N VAL A 163 -8.97 -3.95 10.85
CA VAL A 163 -9.82 -4.69 11.79
C VAL A 163 -10.32 -3.76 12.89
N ASP A 164 -11.34 -4.18 13.64
CA ASP A 164 -12.11 -3.31 14.54
C ASP A 164 -11.29 -2.55 15.59
N ASN A 165 -10.15 -3.12 16.01
CA ASN A 165 -9.25 -2.50 16.98
C ASN A 165 -8.32 -1.42 16.37
N GLY A 166 -8.46 -1.12 15.08
CA GLY A 166 -7.65 -0.17 14.34
C GLY A 166 -6.35 -0.74 13.75
N ASP A 167 -6.05 -2.02 14.01
CA ASP A 167 -4.91 -2.71 13.41
C ASP A 167 -5.19 -3.04 11.95
N VAL A 168 -4.13 -3.37 11.20
CA VAL A 168 -4.25 -3.75 9.78
C VAL A 168 -3.71 -5.16 9.60
N ILE A 169 -4.46 -5.98 8.87
CA ILE A 169 -4.00 -7.28 8.39
C ILE A 169 -3.69 -7.13 6.91
N VAL A 170 -2.49 -7.55 6.53
CA VAL A 170 -2.11 -7.70 5.13
C VAL A 170 -2.02 -9.18 4.81
N ILE A 171 -2.65 -9.61 3.73
CA ILE A 171 -2.52 -10.97 3.19
C ILE A 171 -1.90 -10.93 1.80
N ALA A 172 -1.23 -12.00 1.41
CA ALA A 172 -0.76 -12.23 0.04
C ALA A 172 -0.54 -13.72 -0.18
N HIS A 173 -0.58 -14.17 -1.44
CA HIS A 173 -0.03 -15.48 -1.78
C HIS A 173 1.51 -15.40 -1.72
N ASN A 174 2.17 -16.42 -1.18
CA ASN A 174 3.59 -16.67 -1.38
C ASN A 174 3.74 -17.88 -2.30
N LEU A 175 4.15 -17.61 -3.54
CA LEU A 175 4.19 -18.61 -4.62
C LEU A 175 5.29 -19.65 -4.43
N LYS A 176 6.37 -19.28 -3.73
CA LYS A 176 7.47 -20.20 -3.39
C LYS A 176 6.97 -21.37 -2.56
N ASP A 177 6.27 -21.05 -1.48
CA ASP A 177 5.82 -22.05 -0.50
C ASP A 177 4.41 -22.60 -0.86
N GLN A 178 3.75 -22.04 -1.89
CA GLN A 178 2.35 -22.28 -2.23
C GLN A 178 1.41 -22.08 -1.03
N THR A 179 1.59 -20.94 -0.36
CA THR A 179 0.86 -20.62 0.88
C THR A 179 0.20 -19.27 0.83
N LEU A 180 -0.99 -19.16 1.38
CA LEU A 180 -1.53 -17.86 1.74
C LEU A 180 -0.88 -17.43 3.06
N VAL A 181 -0.32 -16.23 3.07
CA VAL A 181 0.39 -15.68 4.22
C VAL A 181 -0.22 -14.37 4.67
N SER A 182 0.10 -13.97 5.89
CA SER A 182 -0.36 -12.72 6.49
C SER A 182 0.71 -12.01 7.30
N TRP A 183 0.57 -10.70 7.40
CA TRP A 183 1.29 -9.83 8.32
C TRP A 183 0.29 -9.04 9.16
N TYR A 184 0.58 -8.95 10.45
CA TYR A 184 -0.22 -8.18 11.39
C TYR A 184 0.49 -6.87 11.73
N LEU A 185 -0.16 -5.76 11.42
CA LEU A 185 0.32 -4.40 11.65
C LEU A 185 -0.48 -3.81 12.81
N LYS A 186 0.13 -3.80 13.99
CA LYS A 186 -0.47 -3.19 15.18
C LYS A 186 -0.40 -1.68 15.04
N SER A 187 -1.54 -1.01 15.10
CA SER A 187 -1.65 0.43 15.15
C SER A 187 -0.88 0.95 16.36
N SER A 188 -0.10 2.00 16.11
CA SER A 188 0.54 2.81 17.12
C SER A 188 0.05 4.24 16.98
N GLU A 189 0.48 5.13 17.87
CA GLU A 189 0.10 6.55 17.84
C GLU A 189 0.14 7.15 16.42
N SER A 190 -0.83 8.01 16.12
CA SER A 190 -0.85 8.88 14.94
C SER A 190 -0.70 8.20 13.57
N GLY A 191 -1.24 6.98 13.37
CA GLY A 191 -1.29 6.33 12.05
C GLY A 191 -0.02 5.60 11.62
N LYS A 192 0.91 5.41 12.55
CA LYS A 192 2.09 4.56 12.39
C LYS A 192 1.75 3.12 12.78
N PHE A 193 2.48 2.16 12.23
CA PHE A 193 2.23 0.74 12.50
C PHE A 193 3.47 0.04 13.02
N LYS A 194 3.29 -0.93 13.90
CA LYS A 194 4.34 -1.86 14.33
C LYS A 194 4.02 -3.24 13.79
N LEU A 195 4.98 -3.82 13.07
CA LEU A 195 4.86 -5.17 12.57
C LEU A 195 4.99 -6.16 13.72
N LEU A 196 4.00 -7.03 13.89
CA LEU A 196 4.05 -8.06 14.92
C LEU A 196 5.12 -9.08 14.56
N THR A 197 6.06 -9.28 15.48
CA THR A 197 7.20 -10.18 15.28
C THR A 197 7.05 -11.39 16.18
N GLY A 198 7.18 -12.58 15.60
CA GLY A 198 7.24 -13.86 16.30
C GLY A 198 8.66 -14.28 16.63
N GLU A 199 8.84 -15.56 16.92
CA GLU A 199 10.15 -16.12 17.25
C GLU A 199 11.18 -15.92 16.13
N LYS A 200 12.44 -15.70 16.52
CA LYS A 200 13.58 -15.54 15.61
C LYS A 200 13.36 -14.46 14.53
N GLY A 201 12.52 -13.47 14.80
CA GLY A 201 12.26 -12.36 13.89
C GLY A 201 11.30 -12.66 12.74
N VAL A 202 10.61 -13.80 12.75
CA VAL A 202 9.59 -14.13 11.74
C VAL A 202 8.40 -13.19 11.90
N THR A 203 7.97 -12.55 10.82
CA THR A 203 6.85 -11.59 10.85
C THR A 203 5.67 -12.05 9.99
N GLU A 204 5.94 -12.93 9.02
CA GLU A 204 4.93 -13.60 8.21
C GLU A 204 4.27 -14.76 8.99
N ARG A 205 2.96 -14.90 8.83
CA ARG A 205 2.17 -16.01 9.37
C ARG A 205 1.50 -16.75 8.23
N LYS A 206 1.76 -18.05 8.15
CA LYS A 206 1.10 -18.95 7.22
C LYS A 206 -0.37 -19.16 7.64
N LEU A 207 -1.30 -18.96 6.70
CA LEU A 207 -2.73 -19.17 6.91
C LEU A 207 -3.12 -20.59 6.45
N PHE A 208 -2.88 -20.93 5.18
CA PHE A 208 -3.12 -22.27 4.64
C PHE A 208 -2.31 -22.53 3.36
N ASN A 209 -2.23 -23.79 2.93
CA ASN A 209 -1.62 -24.21 1.66
C ASN A 209 -2.66 -24.18 0.54
N PHE A 210 -2.24 -23.90 -0.68
CA PHE A 210 -3.07 -24.02 -1.87
C PHE A 210 -2.34 -24.81 -2.95
N ASP A 211 -3.09 -25.53 -3.79
CA ASP A 211 -2.51 -26.21 -4.96
C ASP A 211 -2.39 -25.26 -6.16
N ASN A 212 -3.32 -24.30 -6.29
CA ASN A 212 -3.31 -23.26 -7.32
C ASN A 212 -3.63 -21.88 -6.73
N GLN A 213 -3.16 -20.81 -7.38
CA GLN A 213 -3.49 -19.45 -6.99
C GLN A 213 -4.97 -19.19 -7.20
N GLY A 214 -5.67 -18.73 -6.16
CA GLY A 214 -7.08 -18.39 -6.21
C GLY A 214 -7.28 -16.88 -6.21
N GLN A 215 -8.53 -16.45 -6.30
CA GLN A 215 -8.88 -15.04 -6.06
C GLN A 215 -9.06 -14.78 -4.57
N LEU A 216 -8.53 -13.64 -4.11
CA LEU A 216 -8.62 -13.19 -2.73
C LEU A 216 -9.51 -11.96 -2.60
N ALA A 217 -10.42 -11.99 -1.63
CA ALA A 217 -11.08 -10.82 -1.10
C ALA A 217 -10.94 -10.78 0.43
N LEU A 218 -10.68 -9.59 0.98
CA LEU A 218 -10.56 -9.35 2.41
C LEU A 218 -11.49 -8.20 2.79
N ASN A 219 -12.40 -8.46 3.73
CA ASN A 219 -13.33 -7.47 4.26
C ASN A 219 -13.32 -7.54 5.79
N GLY A 220 -12.69 -6.56 6.43
CA GLY A 220 -12.48 -6.56 7.88
C GLY A 220 -11.73 -7.81 8.35
N ASN A 221 -12.38 -8.61 9.20
CA ASN A 221 -11.88 -9.88 9.71
C ASN A 221 -12.29 -11.11 8.87
N THR A 222 -13.00 -10.91 7.76
CA THR A 222 -13.49 -11.98 6.90
C THR A 222 -12.64 -12.07 5.64
N MET A 223 -12.12 -13.28 5.38
CA MET A 223 -11.36 -13.60 4.18
C MET A 223 -12.16 -14.55 3.33
N LEU A 224 -12.34 -14.20 2.05
CA LEU A 224 -12.93 -15.06 1.04
C LEU A 224 -11.84 -15.47 0.07
N TYR A 225 -11.75 -16.76 -0.18
CA TYR A 225 -10.80 -17.35 -1.11
C TYR A 225 -11.56 -18.29 -2.04
N SER A 226 -11.42 -18.06 -3.34
CA SER A 226 -12.03 -18.90 -4.37
C SER A 226 -10.94 -19.46 -5.27
N GLN A 227 -10.89 -20.79 -5.36
CA GLN A 227 -10.11 -21.47 -6.39
C GLN A 227 -10.94 -21.49 -7.68
N VAL A 228 -10.30 -21.21 -8.81
CA VAL A 228 -10.89 -21.34 -10.15
C VAL A 228 -10.42 -22.66 -10.74
#